data_AF-A0A7X7IPJ2-F1
#
_entry.id   AF-A0A7X7IPJ2-F1
#
_cell.length_a   1.000
_cell.length_b   1.000
_cell.length_c   1.000
_cell.angle_alpha   90.00
_cell.angle_beta   90.00
_cell.angle_gamma   90.00
#
_symmetry.space_group_name_H-M   'P 1'
#
loop_
_entity.id
_entity.type
_entity.pdbx_description
1 polymer ?
#
loop_
_entity_poly.entity_id
_entity_poly.type
_entity_poly.pdbx_seq_one_letter_code
_entity_poly.pdbx_strand_id
1 'polypeptide(L)' 'KKELDAYLGFLGGGCSKDPLDLLRDAGVDMQRPEPVDAAMTRFGELVEELDRLI' A
#
# COMPACT_ATOMS: atom_id res chain seq x y z
N LYS A 1 12.43 -3.88 -9.61
CA LYS A 1 13.15 -2.63 -9.26
C LYS A 1 12.21 -1.44 -9.21
N LYS A 2 11.36 -1.24 -10.24
CA LYS A 2 10.34 -0.16 -10.28
C LYS A 2 9.58 0.08 -8.97
N GLU A 3 9.07 -0.97 -8.32
CA GLU A 3 8.33 -0.83 -7.05
C GLU A 3 9.22 -0.37 -5.88
N LEU A 4 10.45 -0.88 -5.79
CA LEU A 4 11.43 -0.45 -4.80
C LEU A 4 11.83 1.01 -5.01
N ASP A 5 12.06 1.41 -6.27
CA ASP A 5 12.43 2.79 -6.61
C ASP A 5 11.28 3.76 -6.30
N ALA A 6 10.04 3.36 -6.57
CA ALA A 6 8.83 4.10 -6.22
C ALA A 6 8.68 4.27 -4.70
N TYR A 7 8.92 3.21 -3.93
CA TYR A 7 8.89 3.26 -2.47
C TYR A 7 10.00 4.16 -1.88
N LEU A 8 11.21 4.08 -2.42
CA LEU A 8 12.31 4.96 -2.00
C LEU A 8 12.03 6.42 -2.35
N GLY A 9 11.40 6.69 -3.50
CA GLY A 9 10.91 8.02 -3.87
C GLY A 9 9.85 8.54 -2.89
N PHE A 10 8.89 7.70 -2.50
CA PHE A 10 7.89 8.03 -1.48
C PHE A 10 8.54 8.42 -0.14
N LEU A 11 9.48 7.61 0.36
CA LEU A 11 10.17 7.89 1.63
C LEU A 11 10.99 9.19 1.56
N GLY A 12 11.65 9.45 0.43
CA GLY A 12 12.40 10.69 0.21
C GLY A 12 11.53 11.94 0.10
N GLY A 13 10.24 11.80 -0.20
CA GLY A 13 9.29 12.90 -0.35
C GLY A 13 8.97 13.63 0.97
N GLY A 14 9.05 12.97 2.12
CA GLY A 14 8.80 13.56 3.44
C GLY A 14 7.52 14.41 3.47
N CYS A 15 7.62 15.65 3.97
CA CYS A 15 6.51 16.62 3.99
C CYS A 15 6.54 17.62 2.82
N SER A 16 7.30 17.34 1.75
CA SER A 16 7.50 18.30 0.64
C SER A 16 6.39 18.29 -0.41
N LYS A 17 5.45 17.34 -0.33
CA LYS A 17 4.34 17.13 -1.27
C LYS A 17 3.10 16.65 -0.52
N ASP A 18 1.92 16.87 -1.10
CA ASP A 18 0.66 16.38 -0.56
C ASP A 18 0.65 14.84 -0.41
N PRO A 19 0.13 14.30 0.70
CA PRO A 19 0.20 12.86 0.99
C PRO A 19 -0.42 11.96 -0.09
N LEU A 20 -1.56 12.38 -0.67
CA LEU A 20 -2.23 11.60 -1.71
C LEU A 20 -1.41 11.55 -3.00
N ASP A 21 -0.67 12.61 -3.30
CA ASP A 21 0.17 12.66 -4.49
C ASP A 21 1.50 11.95 -4.30
N LEU A 22 2.01 11.85 -3.07
CA LEU A 22 3.14 10.99 -2.74
C LEU A 22 2.80 9.51 -2.93
N LEU A 23 1.63 9.10 -2.44
CA LEU A 23 1.15 7.72 -2.61
C LEU A 23 0.88 7.41 -4.10
N ARG A 24 0.28 8.36 -4.84
CA ARG A 24 0.02 8.20 -6.27
C ARG A 24 1.29 8.02 -7.08
N ASP A 25 2.34 8.80 -6.81
CA ASP A 25 3.66 8.64 -7.44
C ASP A 25 4.29 7.28 -7.12
N ALA A 26 4.02 6.76 -5.91
CA ALA A 26 4.44 5.41 -5.50
C ALA A 26 3.63 4.28 -6.16
N GLY A 27 2.61 4.62 -6.95
CA GLY A 27 1.71 3.67 -7.62
C GLY A 27 0.44 3.32 -6.82
N VAL A 28 0.17 4.01 -5.71
CA VAL A 28 -0.98 3.77 -4.84
C VAL A 28 -1.97 4.95 -4.94
N ASP A 29 -3.08 4.77 -5.65
CA ASP A 29 -4.12 5.80 -5.76
C ASP A 29 -5.21 5.63 -4.69
N MET A 30 -5.11 6.41 -3.62
CA MET A 30 -6.07 6.40 -2.51
C MET A 30 -7.42 7.07 -2.83
N GLN A 31 -7.62 7.63 -4.03
CA GLN A 31 -8.94 8.11 -4.46
C GLN A 31 -9.83 6.99 -5.03
N ARG A 32 -9.26 5.80 -5.19
CA ARG A 32 -9.96 4.62 -5.65
C ARG A 32 -9.98 3.54 -4.56
N PRO A 33 -10.92 2.58 -4.58
CA PRO A 33 -11.08 1.63 -3.49
C PRO A 33 -10.00 0.54 -3.46
N GLU A 34 -9.29 0.30 -4.58
CA GLU A 34 -8.43 -0.87 -4.76
C GLU A 34 -7.31 -1.01 -3.69
N PRO A 35 -6.64 0.06 -3.21
CA PRO A 35 -5.64 -0.08 -2.15
C PRO A 35 -6.22 -0.61 -0.83
N VAL A 36 -7.45 -0.23 -0.50
CA VAL A 36 -8.14 -0.69 0.71
C VAL A 36 -8.61 -2.12 0.53
N ASP A 37 -9.21 -2.44 -0.62
CA ASP A 37 -9.66 -3.78 -0.95
C ASP A 37 -8.49 -4.78 -0.91
N ALA A 38 -7.33 -4.43 -1.48
CA ALA A 38 -6.13 -5.27 -1.45
C ALA A 38 -5.64 -5.54 -0.01
N ALA A 39 -5.67 -4.52 0.86
CA ALA A 39 -5.32 -4.68 2.26
C ALA A 39 -6.31 -5.62 3.00
N MET A 40 -7.61 -5.49 2.71
CA MET A 40 -8.64 -6.35 3.30
C MET A 40 -8.58 -7.79 2.80
N THR A 41 -8.26 -8.01 1.53
CA THR A 41 -7.98 -9.35 1.00
C THR A 41 -6.83 -10.00 1.76
N ARG A 42 -5.69 -9.31 1.89
CA ARG A 42 -4.54 -9.84 2.65
C ARG A 42 -4.88 -10.11 4.11
N PHE A 43 -5.69 -9.24 4.73
CA PHE A 43 -6.16 -9.45 6.09
C PHE A 43 -6.98 -10.74 6.21
N GLY A 44 -7.90 -10.98 5.26
CA GLY A 44 -8.68 -12.23 5.22
C GLY A 44 -7.82 -13.47 5.10
N GLU A 45 -6.82 -13.46 4.20
CA GLU A 45 -5.86 -14.57 4.05
C GLU A 45 -5.12 -14.88 5.37
N LEU A 46 -4.74 -13.85 6.13
CA LEU A 46 -4.08 -14.01 7.43
C LEU A 46 -5.01 -14.62 8.48
N VAL A 47 -6.30 -14.25 8.47
CA VAL A 47 -7.31 -14.84 9.37
C VAL A 47 -7.52 -16.32 9.04
N GLU A 48 -7.61 -16.68 7.75
CA GLU A 48 -7.71 -18.08 7.34
C GLU A 48 -6.45 -18.89 7.69
N GLU A 49 -5.26 -18.28 7.57
CA GLU A 49 -4.01 -18.91 8.00
C GLU A 49 -4.02 -19.17 9.50
N LEU A 50 -4.47 -18.21 10.31
CA LEU A 50 -4.61 -18.37 11.75
C LEU A 50 -5.58 -19.50 12.12
N ASP A 51 -6.75 -19.57 11.46
CA ASP A 51 -7.75 -20.62 11.71
C ASP A 51 -7.21 -22.02 11.44
N ARG A 52 -6.35 -22.19 10.42
CA ARG A 52 -5.69 -23.47 10.10
C ARG A 52 -4.62 -23.91 11.11
N LEU A 53 -4.15 -23.02 11.98
CA LEU A 53 -3.13 -23.31 12.99
C LEU A 53 -3.72 -23.68 14.37
N ILE A 54 -5.03 -23.56 14.52
CA ILE A 54 -5.79 -23.87 15.75
C ILE A 54 -6.46 -25.25 15.59
#